data_AF-A0A437PA63-F1
#
_entry.id   AF-A0A437PA63-F1
#
_cell.length_a   1.000
_cell.length_b   1.000
_cell.length_c   1.000
_cell.angle_alpha   90.00
_cell.angle_beta   90.00
_cell.angle_gamma   90.00
#
_symmetry.space_group_name_H-M   'P 1'
#
loop_
_entity.id
_entity.type
_entity.pdbx_description
1 polymer ?
#
loop_
_entity_poly.entity_id
_entity_poly.type
_entity_poly.pdbx_seq_one_letter_code
_entity_poly.pdbx_strand_id
1 'polypeptide(L)'
;MLSGGNAAATPTTGAQPEMRVDTTQLKTTYCNVCSATSTSEEVVLTYGFNSNWDMRQQPMEIALHHRIVMSPKAAKRFHGVLTQLIAEHEARNGPLA
;
A
#
# COMPACT_ATOMS: atom_id res chain seq x y z
N MET A 1 -21.90 15.67 -56.88
CA MET A 1 -22.27 15.24 -55.51
C MET A 1 -21.35 14.08 -55.15
N LEU A 2 -20.28 14.34 -54.41
CA LEU A 2 -20.17 14.02 -52.98
C LEU A 2 -20.50 12.55 -52.68
N SER A 3 -19.48 11.73 -52.39
CA SER A 3 -19.43 11.02 -51.11
C SER A 3 -18.06 10.36 -50.93
N GLY A 4 -17.30 10.87 -49.96
CA GLY A 4 -16.11 10.22 -49.43
C GLY A 4 -16.47 8.98 -48.61
N GLY A 5 -15.64 7.94 -48.70
CA GLY A 5 -15.65 6.79 -47.81
C GLY A 5 -14.52 6.93 -46.80
N ASN A 6 -14.88 7.19 -45.55
CA ASN A 6 -13.97 7.36 -44.42
C ASN A 6 -13.32 6.03 -44.03
N ALA A 7 -11.99 5.97 -43.99
CA ALA A 7 -11.24 4.81 -43.52
C ALA A 7 -11.34 4.71 -41.99
N ALA A 8 -11.98 3.65 -41.50
CA ALA A 8 -12.04 3.36 -40.07
C ALA A 8 -10.66 2.87 -39.59
N ALA A 9 -10.01 3.66 -38.74
CA ALA A 9 -8.81 3.27 -38.03
C ALA A 9 -9.15 2.30 -36.89
N THR A 10 -8.60 1.09 -36.96
CA THR A 10 -8.69 0.08 -35.90
C THR A 10 -7.83 0.51 -34.71
N PRO A 11 -8.35 0.54 -33.46
CA PRO A 11 -7.55 0.90 -32.31
C PRO A 11 -6.54 -0.22 -32.00
N THR A 12 -5.25 0.10 -32.05
CA THR A 12 -4.18 -0.79 -31.61
C THR A 12 -4.27 -0.96 -30.09
N THR A 13 -4.74 -2.12 -29.64
CA THR A 13 -4.65 -2.55 -28.24
C THR A 13 -3.18 -2.69 -27.86
N GLY A 14 -2.64 -1.69 -27.14
CA GLY A 14 -1.31 -1.78 -26.57
C GLY A 14 -1.23 -2.95 -25.60
N ALA A 15 -0.31 -3.89 -25.85
CA ALA A 15 -0.04 -5.01 -24.97
C ALA A 15 0.31 -4.49 -23.57
N GLN A 16 -0.50 -4.84 -22.56
CA GLN A 16 -0.15 -4.56 -21.18
C GLN A 16 1.09 -5.39 -20.79
N PRO A 17 2.06 -4.80 -20.08
CA PRO A 17 3.23 -5.54 -19.64
C PRO A 17 2.84 -6.69 -18.72
N GLU A 18 3.42 -7.87 -18.97
CA GLU A 18 3.22 -9.06 -18.14
C GLU A 18 3.83 -8.82 -16.75
N MET A 19 2.98 -8.78 -15.71
CA MET A 19 3.41 -8.57 -14.34
C MET A 19 3.95 -9.88 -13.76
N ARG A 20 5.28 -9.97 -13.64
CA ARG A 20 5.93 -11.07 -12.92
C ARG A 20 6.07 -10.69 -11.44
N VAL A 21 5.42 -11.46 -10.57
CA VAL A 21 5.47 -11.26 -9.11
C VAL A 21 6.47 -12.25 -8.52
N ASP A 22 7.49 -11.75 -7.84
CA ASP A 22 8.44 -12.57 -7.07
C ASP A 22 8.11 -12.47 -5.57
N THR A 23 7.84 -13.63 -4.96
CA THR A 23 7.48 -13.75 -3.54
C THR A 23 8.57 -14.41 -2.69
N THR A 24 9.75 -14.69 -3.25
CA THR A 24 10.82 -15.46 -2.59
C THR A 24 11.34 -14.79 -1.31
N GLN A 25 11.30 -13.47 -1.23
CA GLN A 25 11.75 -12.68 -0.07
C GLN A 25 10.59 -12.04 0.71
N LEU A 26 9.35 -12.44 0.44
CA LEU A 26 8.19 -11.89 1.12
C LEU A 26 8.19 -12.29 2.60
N LYS A 27 8.15 -11.30 3.50
CA LYS A 27 8.06 -11.52 4.94
C LYS A 27 6.67 -11.13 5.43
N THR A 28 6.00 -12.07 6.11
CA THR A 28 4.73 -11.83 6.79
C THR A 28 4.98 -11.86 8.29
N THR A 29 4.56 -10.82 9.01
CA THR A 29 4.62 -10.78 10.47
C THR A 29 3.41 -10.01 10.97
N TYR A 30 2.81 -10.50 12.04
CA TYR A 30 1.77 -9.76 12.74
C TYR A 30 2.37 -8.51 13.39
N CYS A 31 1.75 -7.36 13.20
CA CYS A 31 2.18 -6.10 13.79
C CYS A 31 0.94 -5.34 14.28
N ASN A 32 1.00 -4.83 15.50
CA ASN A 32 -0.06 -4.00 16.11
C ASN A 32 0.43 -2.56 16.40
N VAL A 33 1.71 -2.28 16.19
CA VAL A 33 2.29 -0.94 16.30
C VAL A 33 2.80 -0.52 14.93
N CYS A 34 2.47 0.71 14.54
CA CYS A 34 3.04 1.38 13.38
C CYS A 34 3.54 2.76 13.81
N SER A 35 4.76 3.10 13.38
CA SER A 35 5.31 4.45 13.50
C SER A 35 5.75 4.93 12.12
N ALA A 36 5.52 6.21 11.84
CA ALA A 36 5.84 6.82 10.56
C ALA A 36 6.63 8.10 10.76
N THR A 37 7.67 8.30 9.94
CA THR A 37 8.40 9.57 9.83
C THR A 37 8.50 9.97 8.37
N SER A 38 8.57 11.27 8.11
CA SER A 38 8.71 11.82 6.76
C SER A 38 9.72 12.96 6.76
N THR A 39 10.53 12.99 5.71
CA THR A 39 11.40 14.11 5.34
C THR A 39 10.99 14.62 3.95
N SER A 40 11.73 15.56 3.36
CA SER A 40 11.52 15.96 1.96
C SER A 40 11.87 14.84 0.98
N GLU A 41 12.80 13.96 1.34
CA GLU A 41 13.37 12.95 0.44
C GLU A 41 12.72 11.58 0.61
N GLU A 42 12.22 11.27 1.82
CA GLU A 42 11.74 9.93 2.15
C GLU A 42 10.59 9.91 3.16
N VAL A 43 9.83 8.83 3.10
CA VAL A 43 8.83 8.41 4.08
C VAL A 43 9.25 7.05 4.61
N VAL A 44 9.32 6.92 5.93
CA VAL A 44 9.73 5.70 6.61
C VAL A 44 8.56 5.19 7.45
N LEU A 45 8.10 3.97 7.17
CA LEU A 45 7.12 3.25 7.96
C LEU A 45 7.83 2.14 8.72
N THR A 46 7.61 2.08 10.03
CA THR A 46 8.17 1.03 10.90
C THR A 46 7.02 0.29 11.56
N TYR A 47 6.99 -1.02 11.36
CA TYR A 47 5.99 -1.91 11.92
C TYR A 47 6.61 -2.79 13.01
N GLY A 48 5.88 -2.92 14.10
CA GLY A 48 6.29 -3.69 15.26
C GLY A 48 5.16 -4.40 15.96
N PHE A 49 5.55 -5.23 16.92
CA PHE A 49 4.66 -5.92 17.82
C PHE A 49 4.94 -5.47 19.25
N ASN A 50 3.89 -5.01 19.91
CA ASN A 50 3.87 -4.82 21.35
C ASN A 50 3.20 -6.05 21.98
N SER A 51 3.99 -6.82 22.74
CA SER A 51 3.56 -8.03 23.44
C SER A 51 3.10 -7.76 24.88
N ASN A 52 3.18 -6.51 25.36
CA ASN A 52 2.92 -6.20 26.76
C ASN A 52 1.42 -6.26 27.02
N TRP A 53 0.98 -7.39 27.57
CA TRP A 53 -0.39 -7.59 28.06
C TRP A 53 -0.66 -6.79 29.36
N ASP A 54 0.40 -6.41 30.08
CA ASP A 54 0.37 -5.63 31.31
C ASP A 54 0.86 -4.19 31.06
N MET A 55 -0.10 -3.27 30.90
CA MET A 55 0.15 -1.84 30.66
C MET A 55 0.81 -1.12 31.85
N ARG A 56 0.98 -1.79 33.00
CA ARG A 56 1.54 -1.19 34.23
C ARG A 56 3.04 -1.38 34.38
N GLN A 57 3.66 -2.24 33.58
CA GLN A 57 5.11 -2.45 33.61
C GLN A 57 5.80 -1.47 32.67
N GLN A 58 6.42 -0.46 33.27
CA GLN A 58 7.39 0.39 32.59
C GLN A 58 8.78 -0.23 32.76
N PRO A 59 9.61 -0.29 31.71
CA PRO A 59 9.37 0.26 30.37
C PRO A 59 8.52 -0.64 29.46
N MET A 60 7.71 0.00 28.59
CA MET A 60 6.99 -0.69 27.53
C MET A 60 7.97 -1.09 26.43
N GLU A 61 8.21 -2.38 26.24
CA GLU A 61 9.07 -2.90 25.18
C GLU A 61 8.27 -3.11 23.90
N ILE A 62 8.72 -2.50 22.80
CA ILE A 62 8.13 -2.68 21.47
C ILE A 62 9.18 -3.34 20.58
N ALA A 63 8.87 -4.52 20.05
CA ALA A 63 9.72 -5.19 19.07
C ALA A 63 9.42 -4.63 17.67
N LEU A 64 10.41 -4.02 17.02
CA LEU A 64 10.28 -3.54 15.64
C LEU A 64 10.69 -4.66 14.67
N HIS A 65 9.82 -5.00 13.73
CA HIS A 65 10.02 -6.14 12.82
C HIS A 65 10.36 -5.72 11.40
N HIS A 66 9.68 -4.69 10.89
CA HIS A 66 9.81 -4.27 9.50
C HIS A 66 9.99 -2.77 9.38
N ARG A 67 10.82 -2.36 8.43
CA ARG A 67 10.98 -0.96 8.04
C ARG A 67 10.84 -0.85 6.53
N ILE A 68 9.91 -0.03 6.09
CA ILE A 68 9.66 0.28 4.69
C ILE A 68 10.05 1.74 4.47
N VAL A 69 11.01 1.98 3.57
CA VAL A 69 11.43 3.32 3.16
C VAL A 69 10.98 3.54 1.72
N MET A 70 10.37 4.69 1.46
CA MET A 70 9.86 5.02 0.14
C MET A 70 9.97 6.51 -0.15
N SER A 71 9.98 6.89 -1.43
CA SER A 71 9.89 8.29 -1.82
C SER A 71 8.50 8.87 -1.49
N PRO A 72 8.37 10.19 -1.30
CA PRO A 72 7.07 10.83 -1.03
C PRO A 72 6.01 10.54 -2.11
N LYS A 73 6.42 10.43 -3.38
CA LYS A 73 5.52 10.07 -4.49
C LYS A 73 4.98 8.64 -4.37
N ALA A 74 5.83 7.71 -3.91
CA ALA A 74 5.41 6.32 -3.67
C ALA A 74 4.48 6.24 -2.46
N ALA A 75 4.77 6.98 -1.38
CA ALA A 75 3.91 7.08 -0.20
C ALA A 75 2.51 7.60 -0.55
N LYS A 76 2.41 8.63 -1.41
CA LYS A 76 1.11 9.14 -1.88
C LYS A 76 0.29 8.08 -2.62
N ARG A 77 0.94 7.27 -3.48
CA ARG A 77 0.27 6.16 -4.17
C ARG A 77 -0.16 5.07 -3.19
N PHE A 78 0.72 4.70 -2.26
CA PHE A 78 0.41 3.74 -1.21
C PHE A 78 -0.80 4.17 -0.38
N HIS A 79 -0.86 5.44 0.03
CA HIS A 79 -2.01 5.98 0.73
C HIS A 79 -3.31 5.84 -0.06
N GLY A 80 -3.30 6.16 -1.37
CA GLY A 80 -4.47 5.99 -2.22
C GLY A 80 -4.97 4.55 -2.27
N VAL A 81 -4.05 3.59 -2.44
CA VAL A 81 -4.37 2.15 -2.41
C VAL A 81 -4.93 1.74 -1.04
N LEU A 82 -4.31 2.18 0.04
CA LEU A 82 -4.73 1.84 1.40
C LEU A 82 -6.13 2.37 1.70
N THR A 83 -6.42 3.62 1.35
CA THR A 83 -7.74 4.23 1.50
C THR A 83 -8.81 3.45 0.73
N GLN A 84 -8.51 3.06 -0.51
CA GLN A 84 -9.42 2.24 -1.31
C GLN A 84 -9.68 0.88 -0.64
N LEU A 85 -8.63 0.19 -0.18
CA LEU A 85 -8.77 -1.12 0.46
C LEU A 85 -9.57 -1.06 1.77
N ILE A 86 -9.41 0.01 2.55
CA ILE A 86 -10.22 0.24 3.76
C ILE A 86 -11.69 0.45 3.39
N ALA A 87 -11.98 1.33 2.42
CA ALA A 87 -13.35 1.58 1.99
C ALA A 87 -14.03 0.30 1.45
N GLU A 88 -13.29 -0.51 0.68
CA GLU A 88 -13.78 -1.81 0.22
C GLU A 88 -14.02 -2.80 1.37
N HIS A 89 -13.17 -2.79 2.40
CA HIS A 89 -13.37 -3.60 3.59
C HIS A 89 -14.62 -3.18 4.35
N GLU A 90 -14.79 -1.88 4.60
CA GLU A 90 -15.93 -1.33 5.33
C GLU A 90 -17.25 -1.57 4.61
N ALA A 91 -17.26 -1.47 3.28
CA ALA A 91 -18.43 -1.79 2.47
C ALA A 91 -18.90 -3.24 2.63
N ARG A 92 -17.98 -4.17 2.93
CA ARG A 92 -18.30 -5.61 3.12
C ARG A 92 -18.59 -5.99 4.57
N ASN A 93 -17.89 -5.36 5.53
CA ASN A 93 -17.88 -5.80 6.93
C ASN A 93 -18.54 -4.80 7.90
N GLY A 94 -18.94 -3.62 7.41
CA GLY A 94 -19.35 -2.50 8.24
C GLY A 94 -18.19 -1.55 8.58
N PRO A 95 -18.50 -0.34 9.06
CA PRO A 95 -17.51 0.69 9.35
C PRO A 95 -16.52 0.23 10.44
N LEU A 96 -15.24 0.57 10.27
CA LEU A 96 -14.24 0.42 11.31
C LEU A 96 -14.50 1.50 12.36
N ALA A 97 -14.63 1.08 13.63
CA ALA A 97 -14.95 1.95 14.76
C ALA A 97 -13.76 2.82 15.21
#